data_AF-A0A1N7GKZ0-F1
#
_entry.id   AF-A0A1N7GKZ0-F1
#
_cell.length_a   1.000
_cell.length_b   1.000
_cell.length_c   1.000
_cell.angle_alpha   90.00
_cell.angle_beta   90.00
_cell.angle_gamma   90.00
#
_symmetry.space_group_name_H-M   'P 1'
#
loop_
_entity.id
_entity.type
_entity.pdbx_description
1 polymer ?
#
loop_
_entity_poly.entity_id
_entity_poly.type
_entity_poly.pdbx_seq_one_letter_code
_entity_poly.pdbx_strand_id
1 'polypeptide(L)'
;MIHRRLLRQGPSDPPGFSPKNVPDDPTNQYLSYDESTFHCRTVTSPDNDWTLAFGRRADGEESRTFRFQSEELIETRPASQPVDGAIANDGTAVVVSGSDSNTVGGELNVLGDDTVALSHRFETTLGKPAIQSDGDWCAVVTRPPEPTAHLFYLRSRTHREHSFQERGVHMLGVHDDECEEYLYLGVRSTTEPFLALDDSGEIVWESDRSRAMRPFTDRISSFVNSLRP
;
A
#
# COMPACT_ATOMS: atom_id res chain seq x y z
N MET A 1 -4.61 -13.71 -22.55
CA MET A 1 -5.34 -14.66 -21.69
C MET A 1 -6.62 -13.98 -21.22
N ILE A 2 -7.65 -14.77 -20.91
CA ILE A 2 -9.05 -14.35 -20.91
C ILE A 2 -9.36 -13.47 -19.70
N HIS A 3 -9.64 -12.17 -19.91
CA HIS A 3 -10.27 -11.30 -18.93
C HIS A 3 -11.63 -11.89 -18.52
N ARG A 4 -11.65 -12.65 -17.43
CA ARG A 4 -12.87 -13.22 -16.86
C ARG A 4 -13.57 -12.10 -16.09
N ARG A 5 -14.45 -11.40 -16.81
CA ARG A 5 -15.46 -10.45 -16.29
C ARG A 5 -16.06 -10.93 -14.95
N LEU A 6 -15.64 -10.31 -13.85
CA LEU A 6 -16.30 -10.35 -12.53
C LEU A 6 -17.48 -9.36 -12.41
N LEU A 7 -17.94 -8.78 -13.53
CA LEU A 7 -19.19 -8.00 -13.58
C LEU A 7 -20.46 -8.88 -13.72
N ARG A 8 -20.38 -10.18 -13.39
CA ARG A 8 -21.58 -11.03 -13.21
C ARG A 8 -22.08 -10.86 -11.78
N GLN A 9 -23.39 -10.68 -11.61
CA GLN A 9 -24.05 -10.62 -10.30
C GLN A 9 -23.59 -11.78 -9.38
N GLY A 10 -22.91 -11.45 -8.25
CA GLY A 10 -22.62 -12.32 -7.08
C GLY A 10 -21.15 -12.80 -6.93
N PRO A 11 -20.62 -13.06 -5.71
CA PRO A 11 -21.26 -13.10 -4.39
C PRO A 11 -20.95 -11.85 -3.53
N SER A 12 -21.50 -11.79 -2.30
CA SER A 12 -21.16 -10.77 -1.28
C SER A 12 -19.68 -10.72 -0.92
N ASP A 13 -18.91 -11.74 -1.32
CA ASP A 13 -17.60 -12.02 -0.76
C ASP A 13 -16.48 -11.55 -1.71
N PRO A 14 -15.51 -10.78 -1.20
CA PRO A 14 -14.34 -10.32 -1.95
C PRO A 14 -13.40 -11.46 -2.38
N PRO A 15 -12.94 -11.52 -3.65
CA PRO A 15 -12.04 -12.56 -4.15
C PRO A 15 -10.67 -12.56 -3.45
N GLY A 16 -10.22 -13.69 -2.92
CA GLY A 16 -8.92 -13.83 -2.23
C GLY A 16 -8.75 -13.02 -0.92
N PHE A 17 -9.68 -12.13 -0.56
CA PHE A 17 -9.51 -11.28 0.61
C PHE A 17 -9.59 -12.08 1.90
N SER A 18 -8.56 -11.92 2.73
CA SER A 18 -8.49 -12.49 4.06
C SER A 18 -8.26 -11.37 5.07
N PRO A 19 -9.16 -11.16 6.05
CA PRO A 19 -8.94 -10.19 7.12
C PRO A 19 -7.63 -10.43 7.90
N LYS A 20 -7.11 -11.65 7.90
CA LYS A 20 -5.84 -12.01 8.55
C LYS A 20 -4.61 -11.54 7.78
N ASN A 21 -4.78 -11.23 6.49
CA ASN A 21 -3.71 -10.77 5.61
C ASN A 21 -3.72 -9.25 5.47
N VAL A 22 -4.65 -8.56 6.16
CA VAL A 22 -4.59 -7.10 6.27
C VAL A 22 -3.32 -6.75 7.04
N PRO A 23 -2.42 -5.91 6.50
CA PRO A 23 -1.15 -5.62 7.15
C PRO A 23 -1.35 -5.04 8.54
N ASP A 24 -0.78 -5.68 9.56
CA ASP A 24 -0.77 -5.20 10.95
C ASP A 24 0.02 -3.90 11.09
N ASP A 25 -0.31 -3.08 12.10
CA ASP A 25 0.47 -1.90 12.42
C ASP A 25 1.94 -2.27 12.71
N PRO A 26 2.91 -1.47 12.22
CA PRO A 26 4.32 -1.74 12.47
C PRO A 26 4.64 -1.87 13.96
N THR A 27 5.46 -2.88 14.30
CA THR A 27 5.83 -3.19 15.69
C THR A 27 7.04 -2.37 16.15
N ASN A 28 6.98 -1.81 17.37
CA ASN A 28 8.08 -1.04 17.93
C ASN A 28 9.21 -1.93 18.45
N GLN A 29 10.45 -1.57 18.15
CA GLN A 29 11.65 -2.23 18.64
C GLN A 29 12.83 -1.26 18.76
N TYR A 30 13.85 -1.65 19.53
CA TYR A 30 15.13 -0.96 19.57
C TYR A 30 16.17 -1.72 18.76
N LEU A 31 16.90 -1.02 17.90
CA LEU A 31 18.00 -1.58 17.11
C LEU A 31 19.30 -0.86 17.47
N SER A 32 20.37 -1.63 17.69
CA SER A 32 21.72 -1.09 17.87
C SER A 32 22.47 -1.16 16.54
N TYR A 33 23.00 -0.03 16.08
CA TYR A 33 23.79 0.10 14.86
C TYR A 33 24.82 1.22 15.03
N ASP A 34 26.08 0.93 14.69
CA ASP A 34 27.18 1.90 14.74
C ASP A 34 27.26 2.69 16.06
N GLU A 35 27.35 1.94 17.16
CA GLU A 35 27.37 2.45 18.56
C GLU A 35 26.13 3.27 18.98
N SER A 36 25.14 3.38 18.10
CA SER A 36 23.92 4.14 18.30
C SER A 36 22.73 3.21 18.50
N THR A 37 21.70 3.68 19.21
CA THR A 37 20.43 2.96 19.36
C THR A 37 19.33 3.71 18.63
N PHE A 38 18.56 3.00 17.83
CA PHE A 38 17.43 3.51 17.07
C PHE A 38 16.13 2.96 17.65
N HIS A 39 15.15 3.84 17.85
CA HIS A 39 13.78 3.45 18.12
C HIS A 39 13.07 3.26 16.77
N CYS A 40 12.86 2.01 16.40
CA CYS A 40 12.38 1.59 15.11
C CYS A 40 10.98 1.01 15.18
N ARG A 41 10.27 1.12 14.08
CA ARG A 41 9.08 0.36 13.75
C ARG A 41 9.47 -0.69 12.72
N THR A 42 8.83 -1.85 12.77
CA THR A 42 9.12 -2.99 11.87
C THR A 42 7.90 -3.50 11.16
N VAL A 43 8.12 -3.94 9.93
CA VAL A 43 7.18 -4.72 9.12
C VAL A 43 7.93 -5.87 8.47
N THR A 44 7.24 -6.98 8.26
CA THR A 44 7.80 -8.21 7.69
C THR A 44 7.11 -8.51 6.36
N SER A 45 7.84 -9.11 5.41
CA SER A 45 7.28 -9.58 4.15
C SER A 45 6.26 -10.71 4.37
N PRO A 46 5.35 -10.93 3.41
CA PRO A 46 4.37 -12.02 3.48
C PRO A 46 4.98 -13.41 3.73
N ASP A 47 6.14 -13.71 3.15
CA ASP A 47 6.84 -14.99 3.34
C ASP A 47 7.68 -15.08 4.62
N ASN A 48 7.77 -13.98 5.37
CA ASN A 48 8.58 -13.81 6.58
C ASN A 48 10.11 -13.87 6.39
N ASP A 49 10.61 -13.81 5.15
CA ASP A 49 12.07 -13.81 4.92
C ASP A 49 12.67 -12.41 5.09
N TRP A 50 11.92 -11.35 4.77
CA TRP A 50 12.39 -9.98 4.83
C TRP A 50 11.76 -9.19 5.97
N THR A 51 12.56 -8.35 6.62
CA THR A 51 12.09 -7.38 7.60
C THR A 51 12.63 -6.00 7.27
N LEU A 52 11.72 -5.03 7.18
CA LEU A 52 12.05 -3.62 7.09
C LEU A 52 11.89 -3.00 8.48
N ALA A 53 12.97 -2.45 9.01
CA ALA A 53 12.93 -1.58 10.17
C ALA A 53 13.16 -0.14 9.74
N PHE A 54 12.43 0.80 10.34
CA PHE A 54 12.58 2.21 10.05
C PHE A 54 12.32 3.02 11.30
N GLY A 55 13.08 4.07 11.52
CA GLY A 55 12.89 4.90 12.69
C GLY A 55 13.99 5.91 12.89
N ARG A 56 14.14 6.31 14.14
CA ARG A 56 14.96 7.45 14.52
C ARG A 56 15.88 7.09 15.67
N ARG A 57 17.09 7.67 15.67
CA ARG A 57 18.07 7.53 16.72
C ARG A 57 17.47 8.02 18.05
N ALA A 58 17.66 7.26 19.11
CA ALA A 58 16.99 7.49 20.40
C ALA A 58 17.44 8.80 21.07
N ASP A 59 18.63 9.29 20.75
CA ASP A 59 19.27 10.49 21.32
C ASP A 59 19.42 11.66 20.33
N GLY A 60 18.87 11.55 19.11
CA GLY A 60 19.15 12.48 18.03
C GLY A 60 18.04 12.60 16.99
N GLU A 61 18.26 13.40 15.95
CA GLU A 61 17.33 13.61 14.82
C GLU A 61 17.56 12.62 13.66
N GLU A 62 18.69 11.91 13.66
CA GLU A 62 19.05 10.99 12.58
C GLU A 62 18.01 9.88 12.45
N SER A 63 17.47 9.73 11.24
CA SER A 63 16.50 8.69 10.92
C SER A 63 17.05 7.77 9.83
N ARG A 64 16.71 6.49 9.92
CA ARG A 64 17.24 5.43 9.06
C ARG A 64 16.21 4.37 8.75
N THR A 65 16.44 3.68 7.65
CA THR A 65 15.83 2.39 7.32
C THR A 65 16.90 1.30 7.39
N PHE A 66 16.48 0.09 7.70
CA PHE A 66 17.28 -1.12 7.75
C PHE A 66 16.49 -2.23 7.08
N ARG A 67 17.11 -2.95 6.14
CA ARG A 67 16.55 -4.14 5.50
C ARG A 67 17.30 -5.35 6.01
N PHE A 68 16.55 -6.30 6.55
CA PHE A 68 17.06 -7.58 7.00
C PHE A 68 16.49 -8.70 6.15
N GLN A 69 17.32 -9.71 5.87
CA GLN A 69 16.89 -10.99 5.30
C GLN A 69 17.26 -12.10 6.30
N SER A 70 16.28 -12.89 6.75
CA SER A 70 16.52 -13.99 7.70
C SER A 70 17.40 -13.57 8.91
N GLU A 71 17.16 -12.36 9.46
CA GLU A 71 17.91 -11.69 10.55
C GLU A 71 19.25 -11.04 10.18
N GLU A 72 19.80 -11.27 8.99
CA GLU A 72 21.02 -10.62 8.53
C GLU A 72 20.73 -9.19 8.04
N LEU A 73 21.49 -8.20 8.52
CA LEU A 73 21.40 -6.84 8.01
C LEU A 73 22.00 -6.77 6.61
N ILE A 74 21.14 -6.63 5.60
CA ILE A 74 21.54 -6.52 4.19
C ILE A 74 21.90 -5.08 3.85
N GLU A 75 21.10 -4.13 4.33
CA GLU A 75 21.29 -2.71 3.99
C GLU A 75 20.77 -1.76 5.07
N THR A 76 21.42 -0.61 5.22
CA THR A 76 20.84 0.55 5.89
C THR A 76 20.96 1.82 5.05
N ARG A 77 19.93 2.68 5.08
CA ARG A 77 19.93 3.99 4.41
C ARG A 77 19.45 5.10 5.34
N PRO A 78 19.97 6.33 5.21
CA PRO A 78 19.35 7.50 5.80
C PRO A 78 17.92 7.68 5.28
N ALA A 79 17.01 8.10 6.16
CA ALA A 79 15.63 8.41 5.81
C ALA A 79 15.22 9.73 6.44
N SER A 80 14.29 10.45 5.82
CA SER A 80 13.67 11.63 6.43
C SER A 80 12.38 11.22 7.12
N GLN A 81 12.33 11.26 8.46
CA GLN A 81 11.13 11.01 9.28
C GLN A 81 10.23 9.86 8.75
N PRO A 82 10.75 8.61 8.69
CA PRO A 82 9.96 7.48 8.22
C PRO A 82 8.82 7.20 9.20
N VAL A 83 7.58 7.18 8.69
CA VAL A 83 6.37 7.00 9.50
C VAL A 83 5.71 5.65 9.29
N ASP A 84 5.80 5.08 8.09
CA ASP A 84 5.20 3.79 7.75
C ASP A 84 6.00 3.08 6.66
N GLY A 85 5.74 1.80 6.42
CA GLY A 85 6.44 1.04 5.40
C GLY A 85 5.82 -0.32 5.09
N ALA A 86 6.27 -0.91 4.00
CA ALA A 86 5.94 -2.27 3.55
C ALA A 86 7.17 -2.88 2.87
N ILE A 87 7.30 -4.21 2.89
CA ILE A 87 8.41 -4.91 2.23
C ILE A 87 7.88 -6.17 1.52
N ALA A 88 8.34 -6.38 0.30
CA ALA A 88 8.01 -7.52 -0.55
C ALA A 88 8.94 -8.71 -0.29
N ASN A 89 8.61 -9.87 -0.86
CA ASN A 89 9.37 -11.12 -0.69
C ASN A 89 10.72 -11.10 -1.42
N ASP A 90 10.90 -10.19 -2.39
CA ASP A 90 12.18 -9.95 -3.07
C ASP A 90 13.08 -8.95 -2.30
N GLY A 91 12.61 -8.39 -1.19
CA GLY A 91 13.31 -7.37 -0.41
C GLY A 91 13.10 -5.93 -0.90
N THR A 92 12.27 -5.71 -1.94
CA THR A 92 11.84 -4.38 -2.35
C THR A 92 11.01 -3.75 -1.24
N ALA A 93 11.42 -2.58 -0.76
CA ALA A 93 10.80 -1.91 0.38
C ALA A 93 10.17 -0.58 -0.02
N VAL A 94 9.00 -0.30 0.52
CA VAL A 94 8.30 0.98 0.38
C VAL A 94 8.33 1.66 1.74
N VAL A 95 8.74 2.92 1.76
CA VAL A 95 8.82 3.74 2.98
C VAL A 95 8.03 5.02 2.74
N VAL A 96 7.08 5.27 3.63
CA VAL A 96 6.36 6.53 3.70
C VAL A 96 7.04 7.41 4.73
N SER A 97 7.46 8.59 4.28
CA SER A 97 8.06 9.63 5.10
C SER A 97 7.07 10.76 5.35
N GLY A 98 7.03 11.24 6.59
CA GLY A 98 6.31 12.44 6.94
C GLY A 98 7.07 13.71 6.55
N SER A 99 6.36 14.82 6.49
CA SER A 99 6.95 16.15 6.54
C SER A 99 7.15 16.61 7.98
N ASP A 100 8.01 17.61 8.17
CA ASP A 100 8.18 18.28 9.46
C ASP A 100 6.84 18.72 10.06
N SER A 101 6.76 18.82 11.39
CA SER A 101 5.54 19.10 12.15
C SER A 101 4.76 20.36 11.72
N ASN A 102 5.41 21.27 10.98
CA ASN A 102 4.83 22.54 10.52
C ASN A 102 4.45 22.54 9.03
N THR A 103 4.62 21.43 8.32
CA THR A 103 4.31 21.30 6.89
C THR A 103 3.38 20.13 6.67
N VAL A 104 2.44 20.27 5.73
CA VAL A 104 1.60 19.16 5.26
C VAL A 104 2.28 18.56 4.04
N GLY A 105 2.48 17.25 4.05
CA GLY A 105 3.07 16.53 2.94
C GLY A 105 3.48 15.13 3.34
N GLY A 106 3.97 14.40 2.36
CA GLY A 106 4.56 13.09 2.55
C GLY A 106 5.42 12.72 1.35
N GLU A 107 6.32 11.78 1.55
CA GLU A 107 7.14 11.24 0.48
C GLU A 107 7.02 9.72 0.48
N LEU A 108 6.83 9.15 -0.70
CA LEU A 108 6.89 7.72 -0.94
C LEU A 108 8.25 7.41 -1.54
N ASN A 109 9.04 6.62 -0.83
CA ASN A 109 10.33 6.11 -1.29
C ASN A 109 10.22 4.60 -1.51
N VAL A 110 10.73 4.12 -2.64
CA VAL A 110 10.84 2.70 -2.94
C VAL A 110 12.32 2.34 -3.07
N LEU A 111 12.76 1.40 -2.24
CA LEU A 111 14.13 0.94 -2.11
C LEU A 111 14.22 -0.45 -2.75
N GLY A 112 14.96 -0.56 -3.86
CA GLY A 112 15.38 -1.84 -4.42
C GLY A 112 16.82 -2.17 -4.02
N ASP A 113 17.36 -3.26 -4.57
CA ASP A 113 18.68 -3.84 -4.27
C ASP A 113 19.76 -2.80 -3.96
N ASP A 114 20.10 -1.92 -4.91
CA ASP A 114 21.23 -0.97 -4.75
C ASP A 114 20.86 0.51 -4.92
N THR A 115 19.61 0.83 -5.24
CA THR A 115 19.20 2.23 -5.49
C THR A 115 17.79 2.54 -5.00
N VAL A 116 17.47 3.83 -4.92
CA VAL A 116 16.09 4.29 -4.79
C VAL A 116 15.42 4.08 -6.16
N ALA A 117 14.51 3.11 -6.22
CA ALA A 117 13.76 2.78 -7.44
C ALA A 117 12.75 3.89 -7.80
N LEU A 118 12.19 4.53 -6.77
CA LEU A 118 11.21 5.62 -6.91
C LEU A 118 11.30 6.54 -5.68
N SER A 119 11.24 7.85 -5.91
CA SER A 119 10.94 8.85 -4.88
C SER A 119 9.85 9.75 -5.43
N HIS A 120 8.75 9.87 -4.71
CA HIS A 120 7.60 10.68 -5.12
C HIS A 120 7.08 11.50 -3.94
N ARG A 121 7.00 12.82 -4.12
CA ARG A 121 6.54 13.76 -3.09
C ARG A 121 5.08 14.13 -3.30
N PHE A 122 4.36 14.21 -2.20
CA PHE A 122 2.95 14.60 -2.14
C PHE A 122 2.79 15.83 -1.27
N GLU A 123 1.88 16.72 -1.67
CA GLU A 123 1.46 17.90 -0.90
C GLU A 123 0.37 17.57 0.14
N THR A 124 0.20 16.29 0.45
CA THR A 124 -0.76 15.77 1.42
C THR A 124 -0.14 14.62 2.19
N THR A 125 -0.63 14.39 3.40
CA THR A 125 -0.19 13.27 4.23
C THR A 125 -0.59 11.95 3.59
N LEU A 126 0.30 10.98 3.66
CA LEU A 126 0.08 9.65 3.13
C LEU A 126 -0.49 8.69 4.20
N GLY A 127 -1.20 7.68 3.72
CA GLY A 127 -1.60 6.51 4.49
C GLY A 127 -0.50 5.44 4.49
N LYS A 128 -0.84 4.30 5.07
CA LYS A 128 0.01 3.11 5.04
C LYS A 128 0.19 2.64 3.58
N PRO A 129 1.43 2.34 3.15
CA PRO A 129 1.65 1.78 1.82
C PRO A 129 1.28 0.30 1.76
N ALA A 130 1.07 -0.20 0.55
CA ALA A 130 1.03 -1.63 0.23
C ALA A 130 2.00 -1.90 -0.92
N ILE A 131 2.56 -3.10 -0.96
CA ILE A 131 3.45 -3.56 -2.03
C ILE A 131 3.04 -4.96 -2.44
N GLN A 132 3.13 -5.24 -3.74
CA GLN A 132 2.94 -6.58 -4.30
C GLN A 132 3.99 -7.54 -3.74
N SER A 133 3.64 -8.82 -3.60
CA SER A 133 4.53 -9.83 -3.03
C SER A 133 5.86 -9.99 -3.77
N ASP A 134 5.88 -9.77 -5.08
CA ASP A 134 7.07 -9.83 -5.94
C ASP A 134 7.78 -8.47 -6.12
N GLY A 135 7.26 -7.41 -5.51
CA GLY A 135 7.83 -6.06 -5.58
C GLY A 135 7.56 -5.29 -6.86
N ASP A 136 6.76 -5.79 -7.82
CA ASP A 136 6.64 -5.15 -9.15
C ASP A 136 5.81 -3.85 -9.15
N TRP A 137 4.84 -3.73 -8.25
CA TRP A 137 4.12 -2.48 -8.00
C TRP A 137 3.86 -2.23 -6.51
N CYS A 138 3.65 -0.97 -6.18
CA CYS A 138 3.25 -0.54 -4.85
C CYS A 138 2.12 0.48 -4.92
N ALA A 139 1.41 0.65 -3.82
CA ALA A 139 0.35 1.62 -3.71
C ALA A 139 0.39 2.41 -2.40
N VAL A 140 -0.13 3.62 -2.43
CA VAL A 140 -0.35 4.46 -1.24
C VAL A 140 -1.64 5.25 -1.42
N VAL A 141 -2.29 5.59 -0.31
CA VAL A 141 -3.49 6.44 -0.33
C VAL A 141 -3.15 7.80 0.26
N THR A 142 -3.56 8.88 -0.40
CA THR A 142 -3.51 10.21 0.18
C THR A 142 -4.65 10.41 1.18
N ARG A 143 -4.38 11.15 2.26
CA ARG A 143 -5.39 11.53 3.25
C ARG A 143 -6.24 12.70 2.74
N PRO A 144 -7.41 12.99 3.35
CA PRO A 144 -8.26 14.12 2.97
C PRO A 144 -7.47 15.43 2.81
N PRO A 145 -7.90 16.35 1.93
CA PRO A 145 -9.29 16.56 1.50
C PRO A 145 -9.78 15.69 0.33
N GLU A 146 -8.87 15.21 -0.51
CA GLU A 146 -9.17 14.42 -1.72
C GLU A 146 -8.41 13.09 -1.64
N PRO A 147 -9.00 12.06 -1.00
CA PRO A 147 -8.34 10.77 -0.92
C PRO A 147 -8.22 10.14 -2.30
N THR A 148 -7.00 9.77 -2.67
CA THR A 148 -6.65 9.14 -3.94
C THR A 148 -5.73 7.97 -3.65
N ALA A 149 -6.05 6.80 -4.19
CA ALA A 149 -5.10 5.69 -4.24
C ALA A 149 -4.18 5.90 -5.44
N HIS A 150 -2.87 5.91 -5.20
CA HIS A 150 -1.85 5.97 -6.23
C HIS A 150 -1.19 4.61 -6.34
N LEU A 151 -1.15 4.05 -7.54
CA LEU A 151 -0.48 2.79 -7.86
C LEU A 151 0.74 3.10 -8.73
N PHE A 152 1.90 2.62 -8.33
CA PHE A 152 3.18 2.83 -9.00
C PHE A 152 3.73 1.49 -9.48
N TYR A 153 3.91 1.36 -10.79
CA TYR A 153 4.49 0.19 -11.43
C TYR A 153 5.98 0.42 -11.61
N LEU A 154 6.82 -0.30 -10.86
CA LEU A 154 8.24 0.02 -10.74
C LEU A 154 9.01 -0.33 -12.01
N ARG A 155 8.68 -1.46 -12.65
CA ARG A 155 9.33 -1.91 -13.89
C ARG A 155 9.01 -1.02 -15.08
N SER A 156 7.73 -0.73 -15.31
CA SER A 156 7.28 0.10 -16.44
C SER A 156 7.43 1.61 -16.16
N ARG A 157 7.65 2.00 -14.89
CA ARG A 157 7.65 3.39 -14.41
C ARG A 157 6.38 4.15 -14.74
N THR A 158 5.25 3.43 -14.75
CA THR A 158 3.93 4.03 -14.94
C THR A 158 3.26 4.25 -13.59
N HIS A 159 2.33 5.21 -13.53
CA HIS A 159 1.49 5.40 -12.35
C HIS A 159 0.02 5.45 -12.77
N ARG A 160 -0.86 5.05 -11.86
CA ARG A 160 -2.31 5.15 -11.97
C ARG A 160 -2.88 5.75 -10.70
N GLU A 161 -4.04 6.38 -10.83
CA GLU A 161 -4.70 7.04 -9.72
C GLU A 161 -6.18 6.65 -9.71
N HIS A 162 -6.71 6.44 -8.50
CA HIS A 162 -8.13 6.25 -8.27
C HIS A 162 -8.59 7.19 -7.16
N SER A 163 -9.33 8.23 -7.54
CA SER A 163 -9.85 9.23 -6.59
C SER A 163 -11.18 8.79 -5.99
N PHE A 164 -11.37 9.09 -4.71
CA PHE A 164 -12.55 8.74 -3.94
C PHE A 164 -13.36 9.99 -3.60
N GLN A 165 -14.68 9.84 -3.59
CA GLN A 165 -15.56 10.88 -3.04
C GLN A 165 -15.66 10.77 -1.51
N GLU A 166 -15.44 9.57 -0.99
CA GLU A 166 -15.49 9.24 0.42
C GLU A 166 -14.25 9.70 1.17
N ARG A 167 -14.45 10.18 2.39
CA ARG A 167 -13.36 10.42 3.34
C ARG A 167 -13.03 9.16 4.13
N GLY A 168 -11.79 9.07 4.59
CA GLY A 168 -11.33 7.95 5.42
C GLY A 168 -11.13 6.68 4.60
N VAL A 169 -10.47 6.81 3.45
CA VAL A 169 -10.02 5.68 2.64
C VAL A 169 -8.75 5.12 3.29
N HIS A 170 -8.70 3.81 3.43
CA HIS A 170 -7.58 3.08 4.03
C HIS A 170 -7.12 1.98 3.08
N MET A 171 -5.81 1.75 3.05
CA MET A 171 -5.24 0.59 2.38
C MET A 171 -5.45 -0.65 3.25
N LEU A 172 -5.97 -1.74 2.68
CA LEU A 172 -6.11 -3.04 3.36
C LEU A 172 -5.05 -4.05 2.91
N GLY A 173 -4.14 -3.65 2.03
CA GLY A 173 -3.05 -4.48 1.51
C GLY A 173 -3.34 -5.10 0.15
N VAL A 174 -2.36 -5.85 -0.33
CA VAL A 174 -2.46 -6.71 -1.52
C VAL A 174 -2.85 -8.11 -1.05
N HIS A 175 -3.82 -8.73 -1.72
CA HIS A 175 -4.31 -10.07 -1.38
C HIS A 175 -4.30 -10.95 -2.63
N ASP A 176 -3.79 -12.17 -2.48
CA ASP A 176 -3.72 -13.19 -3.53
C ASP A 176 -5.05 -13.95 -3.66
N ASP A 177 -5.46 -14.21 -4.90
CA ASP A 177 -6.50 -15.17 -5.29
C ASP A 177 -5.95 -16.11 -6.37
N GLU A 178 -5.43 -17.26 -5.94
CA GLU A 178 -4.79 -18.32 -6.76
C GLU A 178 -3.57 -17.87 -7.59
N CYS A 179 -3.76 -16.96 -8.55
CA CYS A 179 -2.77 -16.45 -9.50
C CYS A 179 -2.92 -14.94 -9.78
N GLU A 180 -3.89 -14.26 -9.17
CA GLU A 180 -4.12 -12.82 -9.33
C GLU A 180 -3.99 -12.13 -7.98
N GLU A 181 -3.38 -10.95 -7.97
CA GLU A 181 -3.27 -10.10 -6.78
C GLU A 181 -4.20 -8.90 -6.91
N TYR A 182 -4.89 -8.59 -5.82
CA TYR A 182 -5.81 -7.46 -5.77
C TYR A 182 -5.44 -6.49 -4.65
N LEU A 183 -5.43 -5.20 -4.97
CA LEU A 183 -5.31 -4.14 -3.99
C LEU A 183 -6.66 -3.86 -3.35
N TYR A 184 -6.78 -4.15 -2.05
CA TYR A 184 -8.01 -3.89 -1.31
C TYR A 184 -7.98 -2.55 -0.59
N LEU A 185 -9.08 -1.82 -0.70
CA LEU A 185 -9.28 -0.52 -0.06
C LEU A 185 -10.53 -0.55 0.82
N GLY A 186 -10.43 0.04 2.01
CA GLY A 186 -11.51 0.18 2.99
C GLY A 186 -11.96 1.63 3.11
N VAL A 187 -13.24 1.84 3.48
CA VAL A 187 -13.79 3.19 3.73
C VAL A 187 -14.39 3.26 5.13
N ARG A 188 -13.75 4.06 5.99
CA ARG A 188 -14.02 4.19 7.44
C ARG A 188 -13.74 2.93 8.27
N SER A 189 -13.34 1.84 7.62
CA SER A 189 -12.93 0.60 8.24
C SER A 189 -11.52 0.26 7.75
N THR A 190 -10.70 -0.26 8.66
CA THR A 190 -9.35 -0.77 8.38
C THR A 190 -9.34 -2.29 8.22
N THR A 191 -10.51 -2.94 8.22
CA THR A 191 -10.61 -4.41 8.15
C THR A 191 -11.70 -4.91 7.19
N GLU A 192 -12.60 -4.03 6.75
CA GLU A 192 -13.69 -4.38 5.83
C GLU A 192 -13.43 -3.79 4.45
N PRO A 193 -13.36 -4.62 3.39
CA PRO A 193 -13.10 -4.15 2.05
C PRO A 193 -14.30 -3.42 1.48
N PHE A 194 -14.03 -2.26 0.90
CA PHE A 194 -15.00 -1.42 0.22
C PHE A 194 -14.95 -1.64 -1.29
N LEU A 195 -13.75 -1.75 -1.85
CA LEU A 195 -13.48 -2.08 -3.26
C LEU A 195 -12.14 -2.80 -3.41
N ALA A 196 -11.94 -3.43 -4.57
CA ALA A 196 -10.67 -4.02 -4.99
C ALA A 196 -10.26 -3.52 -6.38
N LEU A 197 -8.96 -3.24 -6.54
CA LEU A 197 -8.34 -2.91 -7.82
C LEU A 197 -7.42 -4.06 -8.26
N ASP A 198 -7.37 -4.33 -9.56
CA ASP A 198 -6.37 -5.24 -10.14
C ASP A 198 -5.02 -4.55 -10.39
N ASP A 199 -4.07 -5.30 -10.94
CA ASP A 199 -2.74 -4.86 -11.37
C ASP A 199 -2.75 -3.87 -12.56
N SER A 200 -3.91 -3.52 -13.09
CA SER A 200 -4.07 -2.45 -14.08
C SER A 200 -4.63 -1.17 -13.44
N GLY A 201 -5.06 -1.24 -12.17
CA GLY A 201 -5.74 -0.19 -11.43
C GLY A 201 -7.24 -0.12 -11.72
N GLU A 202 -7.81 -1.13 -12.38
CA GLU A 202 -9.23 -1.21 -12.70
C GLU A 202 -10.02 -1.84 -11.55
N ILE A 203 -11.26 -1.39 -11.35
CA ILE A 203 -12.13 -1.95 -10.31
C ILE A 203 -12.62 -3.33 -10.74
N VAL A 204 -12.20 -4.36 -10.01
CA VAL A 204 -12.62 -5.76 -10.25
C VAL A 204 -13.65 -6.26 -9.24
N TRP A 205 -13.72 -5.64 -8.06
CA TRP A 205 -14.71 -5.97 -7.05
C TRP A 205 -15.17 -4.73 -6.27
N GLU A 206 -16.42 -4.78 -5.80
CA GLU A 206 -17.01 -3.73 -4.97
C GLU A 206 -17.99 -4.33 -3.96
N SER A 207 -17.96 -3.77 -2.75
CA SER A 207 -19.01 -3.99 -1.76
C SER A 207 -20.36 -3.41 -2.20
N ASP A 208 -21.45 -3.94 -1.65
CA ASP A 208 -22.79 -3.39 -1.87
C ASP A 208 -22.89 -1.92 -1.43
N ARG A 209 -22.13 -1.53 -0.41
CA ARG A 209 -22.04 -0.14 0.06
C ARG A 209 -21.41 0.76 -1.01
N SER A 210 -20.33 0.35 -1.67
CA SER A 210 -19.72 1.11 -2.78
C SER A 210 -20.70 1.27 -3.94
N ARG A 211 -21.32 0.15 -4.35
CA ARG A 211 -22.30 0.15 -5.46
C ARG A 211 -23.50 1.06 -5.18
N ALA A 212 -23.99 1.10 -3.95
CA ALA A 212 -25.12 1.95 -3.55
C ALA A 212 -24.78 3.45 -3.59
N MET A 213 -23.50 3.81 -3.43
CA MET A 213 -23.01 5.20 -3.43
C MET A 213 -22.75 5.76 -4.83
N ARG A 214 -22.66 4.90 -5.86
CA ARG A 214 -22.46 5.35 -7.24
C ARG A 214 -23.61 6.26 -7.73
N PRO A 215 -23.31 7.31 -8.51
CA PRO A 215 -24.32 8.08 -9.22
C PRO A 215 -25.28 7.15 -10.00
N PHE A 216 -26.55 7.52 -10.05
CA PHE A 216 -27.58 6.70 -10.70
C PHE A 216 -27.30 6.47 -12.20
N THR A 217 -26.68 7.44 -12.86
CA THR A 217 -26.23 7.36 -14.26
C THR A 217 -25.19 6.27 -14.51
N ASP A 218 -24.27 6.08 -13.56
CA ASP A 218 -23.20 5.10 -13.68
C ASP A 218 -23.74 3.69 -13.40
N ARG A 219 -24.71 3.59 -12.49
CA ARG A 219 -25.46 2.35 -12.23
C ARG A 219 -26.28 1.88 -13.43
N ILE A 220 -26.92 2.80 -14.16
CA ILE A 220 -27.64 2.45 -15.40
C ILE A 220 -26.66 2.03 -16.49
N SER A 221 -25.56 2.77 -16.66
CA SER A 221 -24.57 2.48 -17.70
C SER A 221 -23.89 1.13 -17.49
N SER A 222 -23.56 0.76 -16.25
CA SER A 222 -23.01 -0.57 -15.94
C SER A 222 -24.01 -1.70 -16.18
N PHE A 223 -25.29 -1.48 -15.86
CA PHE A 223 -26.37 -2.43 -16.14
C PHE A 223 -26.61 -2.63 -17.64
N VAL A 224 -26.57 -1.55 -18.42
CA VAL A 224 -26.72 -1.63 -19.89
C VAL A 224 -25.52 -2.33 -20.53
N ASN A 225 -24.30 -2.09 -20.03
CA ASN A 225 -23.10 -2.74 -20.53
C ASN A 225 -23.01 -4.24 -20.13
N SER A 226 -23.56 -4.63 -18.99
CA SER A 226 -23.61 -6.06 -18.59
C SER A 226 -24.64 -6.88 -19.36
N LEU A 227 -25.61 -6.22 -20.00
CA LEU A 227 -26.61 -6.84 -20.87
C LEU A 227 -26.19 -6.94 -22.35
N ARG A 228 -25.05 -6.36 -22.74
CA ARG A 228 -24.52 -6.49 -24.11
C ARG A 228 -23.61 -7.72 -24.21
N PRO A 229 -23.96 -8.72 -25.05
CA PRO A 229 -23.16 -9.94 -25.23
C PRO A 229 -21.75 -9.65 -25.76
#